data_AF-A0A2Z2MNG7-F1
#
_entry.id   AF-A0A2Z2MNG7-F1
#
_cell.length_a   1.000
_cell.length_b   1.000
_cell.length_c   1.000
_cell.angle_alpha   90.00
_cell.angle_beta   90.00
_cell.angle_gamma   90.00
#
_symmetry.space_group_name_H-M   'P 1'
#
loop_
_entity.id
_entity.type
_entity.pdbx_description
1 polymer ?
#
loop_
_entity_poly.entity_id
_entity_poly.type
_entity_poly.pdbx_seq_one_letter_code
_entity_poly.pdbx_strand_id
1 'polypeptide(L)'
;MGETGTDHPISVRLPGYVVEKIDELVKEKEFRSRSDFIKFAVTMALGQIMMEKARERAKRLTEEEFKEEAEEAWEKLKTGEFEEEGPEVLDVLKEIREESKRLTGAGE
;
A
#
# COMPACT_ATOMS: atom_id res chain seq x y z
N MET A 1 14.82 -14.57 -9.56
CA MET A 1 13.92 -14.56 -8.39
C MET A 1 14.71 -13.90 -7.27
N GLY A 2 14.67 -12.58 -7.19
CA GLY A 2 15.37 -11.81 -6.17
C GLY A 2 14.47 -11.66 -4.96
N GLU A 3 14.98 -11.99 -3.79
CA GLU A 3 14.34 -11.74 -2.49
C GLU A 3 14.13 -10.23 -2.35
N THR A 4 12.88 -9.76 -2.41
CA THR A 4 12.53 -8.34 -2.16
C THR A 4 12.30 -8.06 -0.67
N GLY A 5 12.76 -8.94 0.21
CA GLY A 5 12.93 -8.62 1.62
C GLY A 5 14.25 -7.89 1.78
N THR A 6 14.23 -6.63 2.23
CA THR A 6 15.47 -6.00 2.70
C THR A 6 16.09 -6.91 3.76
N ASP A 7 17.31 -7.40 3.50
CA ASP A 7 18.03 -8.41 4.29
C ASP A 7 18.44 -7.92 5.71
N HIS A 8 17.88 -6.79 6.14
CA HIS A 8 18.25 -6.07 7.36
C HIS A 8 17.08 -6.09 8.35
N PRO A 9 17.21 -6.76 9.50
CA PRO A 9 16.18 -6.76 10.52
C PRO A 9 16.00 -5.37 11.12
N ILE A 10 14.77 -4.85 11.08
CA ILE A 10 14.42 -3.60 11.76
C ILE A 10 14.21 -3.91 13.25
N SER A 11 15.02 -3.29 14.10
CA SER A 11 14.92 -3.42 15.56
C SER A 11 14.57 -2.06 16.18
N VAL A 12 13.56 -2.04 17.05
CA VAL A 12 13.13 -0.83 17.76
C VAL A 12 12.98 -1.12 19.24
N ARG A 13 13.29 -0.12 20.08
CA ARG A 13 12.98 -0.19 21.52
C ARG A 13 11.61 0.43 21.76
N LEU A 14 10.70 -0.36 22.32
CA LEU A 14 9.37 0.08 22.70
C LEU A 14 9.29 0.28 24.22
N PRO A 15 8.47 1.23 24.70
CA PRO A 15 8.15 1.33 26.11
C PRO A 15 7.56 0.02 26.66
N GLY A 16 7.84 -0.30 27.92
CA GLY A 16 7.41 -1.57 28.54
C GLY A 16 5.91 -1.83 28.44
N TYR A 17 5.09 -0.82 28.73
CA TYR A 17 3.63 -0.92 28.64
C TYR A 17 3.12 -1.24 27.22
N VAL A 18 3.84 -0.81 26.19
CA VAL A 18 3.50 -1.13 24.79
C VAL A 18 3.79 -2.61 24.53
N VAL A 19 4.94 -3.09 24.99
CA VAL A 19 5.32 -4.51 24.85
C VAL A 19 4.31 -5.41 25.56
N GLU A 20 3.89 -5.03 26.77
CA GLU A 20 2.86 -5.75 27.54
C GLU A 20 1.52 -5.84 26.79
N LYS A 21 1.07 -4.72 26.18
CA LYS A 21 -0.15 -4.72 25.37
C LYS A 21 -0.03 -5.58 24.13
N ILE A 22 1.12 -5.56 23.45
CA ILE A 22 1.35 -6.45 22.30
C ILE A 22 1.31 -7.92 22.75
N ASP A 23 1.87 -8.23 23.92
CA ASP A 23 1.81 -9.59 24.47
C ASP A 23 0.39 -10.05 24.78
N GLU A 24 -0.46 -9.17 25.30
CA GLU A 24 -1.88 -9.46 25.50
C GLU A 24 -2.57 -9.83 24.17
N LEU A 25 -2.38 -9.02 23.12
CA LEU A 25 -2.97 -9.26 21.80
C LEU A 25 -2.47 -10.57 21.15
N VAL A 26 -1.20 -10.91 21.36
CA VAL A 26 -0.63 -12.19 20.90
C VAL A 26 -1.20 -13.37 21.70
N LYS A 27 -1.38 -13.22 23.02
CA LYS A 27 -2.00 -14.25 23.88
C LYS A 27 -3.47 -14.50 23.50
N GLU A 28 -4.19 -13.44 23.14
CA GLU A 28 -5.58 -13.51 22.66
C GLU A 28 -5.70 -14.09 21.24
N LYS A 29 -4.57 -14.43 20.61
CA LYS A 29 -4.48 -14.97 19.23
C LYS A 29 -4.99 -14.01 18.15
N GLU A 30 -5.08 -12.72 18.45
CA GLU A 30 -5.33 -11.70 17.43
C GLU A 30 -4.13 -11.57 16.48
N PHE A 31 -2.92 -11.85 16.98
CA PHE A 31 -1.68 -11.85 16.21
C PHE A 31 -0.83 -13.08 16.52
N ARG A 32 -0.09 -13.57 15.51
CA ARG A 32 0.72 -14.79 15.66
C ARG A 32 2.00 -14.55 16.45
N SER A 33 2.51 -13.32 16.44
CA SER A 33 3.72 -12.92 17.17
C SER A 33 3.77 -11.40 17.32
N ARG A 34 4.68 -10.91 18.18
CA ARG A 34 4.97 -9.47 18.28
C ARG A 34 5.36 -8.86 16.94
N SER A 35 6.16 -9.57 16.15
CA SER A 35 6.61 -9.12 14.83
C SER A 35 5.47 -9.01 13.83
N ASP A 36 4.50 -9.93 13.89
CA ASP A 36 3.29 -9.92 13.06
C ASP A 36 2.45 -8.67 13.37
N PHE A 37 2.24 -8.37 14.66
CA PHE A 37 1.58 -7.14 15.11
C PHE A 37 2.32 -5.89 14.65
N ILE A 38 3.65 -5.82 14.85
CA ILE A 38 4.44 -4.64 14.49
C ILE A 38 4.37 -4.38 12.98
N LYS A 39 4.52 -5.42 12.15
CA LYS A 39 4.37 -5.29 10.69
C LYS A 39 3.01 -4.74 10.32
N PHE A 40 1.94 -5.31 10.87
CA PHE A 40 0.58 -4.84 10.62
C PHE A 40 0.38 -3.36 11.01
N ALA A 41 0.80 -2.99 12.23
CA ALA A 41 0.66 -1.63 12.73
C ALA A 41 1.43 -0.61 11.90
N VAL A 42 2.67 -0.93 11.50
CA VAL A 42 3.49 -0.08 10.64
C VAL A 42 2.87 0.10 9.27
N THR A 43 2.38 -0.97 8.64
CA THR A 43 1.69 -0.89 7.33
C THR A 43 0.44 0.00 7.42
N MET A 44 -0.37 -0.18 8.46
CA MET A 44 -1.58 0.63 8.67
C MET A 44 -1.24 2.11 8.87
N ALA A 45 -0.26 2.41 9.73
CA ALA A 45 0.18 3.78 9.99
C ALA A 45 0.75 4.44 8.72
N LEU A 46 1.54 3.69 7.93
CA LEU A 46 2.07 4.18 6.66
C LEU A 46 0.95 4.55 5.69
N GLY A 47 -0.07 3.68 5.54
CA GLY A 47 -1.23 3.96 4.70
C GLY A 47 -1.98 5.21 5.13
N GLN A 48 -2.19 5.41 6.43
CA GLN A 48 -2.83 6.61 6.96
C GLN A 48 -2.03 7.89 6.67
N ILE A 49 -0.71 7.86 6.87
CA ILE A 49 0.19 8.99 6.56
C ILE A 49 0.14 9.31 5.06
N MET A 50 0.16 8.30 4.20
CA MET A 50 0.07 8.49 2.75
C MET A 50 -1.27 9.12 2.35
N MET A 51 -2.38 8.64 2.91
CA MET A 51 -3.71 9.21 2.65
C MET A 51 -3.82 10.67 3.13
N GLU A 52 -3.28 10.98 4.31
CA GLU A 52 -3.28 12.35 4.82
C GLU A 52 -2.49 13.28 3.91
N LYS A 53 -1.28 12.88 3.50
CA LYS A 53 -0.46 13.63 2.54
C LYS A 53 -1.17 13.80 1.19
N ALA A 54 -1.83 12.77 0.69
CA ALA A 54 -2.60 12.86 -0.55
C ALA A 54 -3.76 13.85 -0.44
N ARG A 55 -4.49 13.84 0.69
CA ARG A 55 -5.56 14.80 0.97
C ARG A 55 -5.04 16.23 1.09
N GLU A 56 -3.88 16.43 1.72
CA GLU A 56 -3.26 17.75 1.80
C GLU A 56 -2.81 18.27 0.43
N ARG A 57 -2.24 17.40 -0.42
CA ARG A 57 -1.91 17.75 -1.81
C ARG A 57 -3.15 18.11 -2.61
N ALA A 58 -4.20 17.29 -2.53
CA ALA A 58 -5.47 17.56 -3.21
C ALA A 58 -6.12 18.88 -2.80
N LYS A 59 -5.94 19.34 -1.55
CA LYS A 59 -6.40 20.66 -1.09
C LYS A 59 -5.58 21.84 -1.63
N ARG A 60 -4.34 21.59 -2.06
CA ARG A 60 -3.40 22.61 -2.56
C ARG A 60 -3.39 22.71 -4.08
N LEU A 61 -3.84 21.66 -4.78
CA LEU A 61 -3.94 21.64 -6.23
C LEU A 61 -5.18 22.39 -6.71
N THR A 62 -4.99 23.24 -7.72
CA THR A 62 -6.08 23.82 -8.51
C THR A 62 -6.65 22.78 -9.49
N GLU A 63 -7.88 22.98 -9.98
CA GLU A 63 -8.52 22.05 -10.96
C GLU A 63 -7.70 21.83 -12.24
N GLU A 64 -6.86 22.80 -12.61
CA GLU A 64 -5.98 22.72 -13.78
C GLU A 64 -4.77 21.81 -13.52
N GLU A 65 -4.11 21.95 -12.37
CA GLU A 65 -2.98 21.09 -11.99
C GLU A 65 -3.41 19.63 -11.78
N PHE A 66 -4.63 19.41 -11.27
CA PHE A 66 -5.19 18.06 -11.14
C PHE A 66 -5.43 17.38 -12.50
N LYS A 67 -5.86 18.15 -13.51
CA LYS A 67 -6.05 17.63 -14.88
C LYS A 67 -4.72 17.25 -15.52
N GLU A 68 -3.71 18.11 -15.38
CA GLU A 68 -2.36 17.83 -15.89
C GLU A 68 -1.75 16.59 -15.22
N GLU A 69 -1.83 16.49 -13.89
CA GLU A 69 -1.30 15.34 -13.14
C GLU A 69 -2.07 14.04 -13.45
N ALA A 70 -3.39 14.13 -13.65
CA ALA A 70 -4.21 12.99 -14.08
C ALA A 70 -3.89 12.54 -15.50
N GLU A 71 -3.63 13.47 -16.42
CA GLU A 71 -3.27 13.19 -17.82
C GLU A 71 -1.86 12.57 -17.90
N GLU A 72 -0.89 13.08 -17.14
CA GLU A 72 0.44 12.47 -17.00
C GLU A 72 0.38 11.06 -16.39
N ALA A 73 -0.43 10.86 -15.35
CA ALA A 73 -0.61 9.53 -14.75
C ALA A 73 -1.26 8.55 -15.73
N TRP A 74 -2.20 9.03 -16.55
CA TRP A 74 -2.83 8.23 -17.61
C TRP A 74 -1.84 7.86 -18.72
N GLU A 75 -0.97 8.78 -19.13
CA GLU A 75 0.09 8.49 -20.09
C GLU A 75 1.11 7.49 -19.53
N LYS A 76 1.51 7.61 -18.26
CA LYS A 76 2.36 6.60 -17.59
C LYS A 76 1.70 5.22 -17.52
N LEU A 77 0.38 5.17 -17.27
CA LEU A 77 -0.42 3.94 -17.36
C LEU A 77 -0.45 3.34 -18.76
N LYS A 78 -0.53 4.17 -19.82
CA LYS A 78 -0.46 3.71 -21.21
C LYS A 78 0.92 3.20 -21.58
N THR A 79 1.98 3.86 -21.13
CA THR A 79 3.37 3.54 -21.49
C THR A 79 3.95 2.41 -20.65
N GLY A 80 3.32 2.05 -19.52
CA GLY A 80 3.79 0.98 -18.64
C GLY A 80 5.04 1.36 -17.85
N GLU A 81 5.34 2.65 -17.75
CA GLU A 81 6.47 3.18 -16.99
C GLU A 81 6.12 3.24 -15.50
N PHE A 82 6.14 2.07 -14.86
CA PHE A 82 6.11 1.94 -13.40
C PHE A 82 7.47 1.45 -12.91
N GLU A 83 8.01 2.09 -11.86
CA GLU A 83 9.14 1.53 -11.11
C GLU A 83 8.67 0.25 -10.41
N GLU A 84 8.82 -0.89 -11.09
CA GLU A 84 8.56 -2.27 -10.66
C GLU A 84 7.39 -2.42 -9.66
N GLU A 85 6.16 -2.43 -10.18
CA GLU A 85 5.08 -3.11 -9.48
C GLU A 85 5.44 -4.60 -9.36
N GLY A 86 5.54 -5.10 -8.12
CA GLY A 86 5.88 -6.49 -7.87
C GLY A 86 4.91 -7.44 -8.60
N PRO A 87 5.36 -8.64 -9.01
CA PRO A 87 4.56 -9.56 -9.83
C PRO A 87 3.17 -9.87 -9.26
N GLU A 88 3.02 -9.89 -7.94
CA GLU A 88 1.74 -10.09 -7.24
C GLU A 88 0.75 -8.93 -7.46
N VAL A 89 1.24 -7.69 -7.57
CA VAL A 89 0.40 -6.50 -7.83
C VAL A 89 -0.10 -6.52 -9.28
N LEU A 90 0.76 -6.91 -10.22
CA LEU A 90 0.40 -7.04 -11.63
C LEU A 90 -0.68 -8.11 -11.86
N ASP A 91 -0.62 -9.22 -11.13
CA ASP A 91 -1.61 -10.29 -11.25
C ASP A 91 -2.97 -9.85 -10.68
N VAL A 92 -2.99 -9.17 -9.53
CA VAL A 92 -4.21 -8.58 -8.97
C VAL A 92 -4.80 -7.51 -9.90
N LEU A 93 -3.98 -6.65 -10.50
CA LEU A 93 -4.45 -5.65 -11.45
C LEU A 93 -5.01 -6.27 -12.73
N LYS A 94 -4.43 -7.38 -13.22
CA LYS A 94 -4.99 -8.14 -14.34
C LYS A 94 -6.35 -8.73 -13.99
N GLU A 95 -6.49 -9.36 -12.81
CA GLU A 95 -7.76 -9.89 -12.34
C GLU A 95 -8.83 -8.79 -12.25
N ILE A 96 -8.50 -7.64 -11.65
CA ILE A 96 -9.41 -6.49 -11.56
C ILE A 96 -9.79 -5.98 -12.96
N ARG A 97 -8.85 -5.92 -13.90
CA ARG A 97 -9.11 -5.50 -15.28
C ARG A 97 -10.04 -6.46 -16.01
N GLU A 98 -9.84 -7.77 -15.86
CA GLU A 98 -10.70 -8.80 -16.45
C GLU A 98 -12.09 -8.82 -15.83
N GLU A 99 -12.18 -8.65 -14.51
CA GLU A 99 -13.44 -8.51 -13.78
C GLU A 99 -14.18 -7.25 -14.23
N SER A 100 -13.49 -6.10 -14.35
CA SER A 100 -14.07 -4.86 -14.83
C SER A 100 -14.57 -4.98 -16.27
N LYS A 101 -13.82 -5.61 -17.17
CA LYS A 101 -14.27 -5.87 -18.55
C LYS A 101 -15.53 -6.73 -18.60
N ARG A 102 -15.60 -7.77 -17.74
CA ARG A 102 -16.80 -8.62 -17.61
C ARG A 102 -18.01 -7.83 -17.11
N LEU A 103 -17.81 -6.91 -16.16
CA LEU A 103 -18.90 -6.14 -15.55
C LEU A 103 -19.38 -4.97 -16.41
N THR A 104 -18.48 -4.28 -17.12
CA THR A 104 -18.83 -3.11 -17.93
C THR A 104 -19.16 -3.44 -19.38
N GLY A 105 -18.96 -4.69 -19.82
CA GLY A 105 -19.18 -5.11 -21.20
C GLY A 105 -18.24 -4.44 -22.22
N ALA A 106 -17.18 -3.78 -21.76
CA ALA A 106 -16.18 -3.14 -22.62
C ALA A 106 -15.21 -4.19 -23.17
N GLY A 107 -15.67 -4.91 -24.20
CA GLY A 107 -14.86 -5.81 -25.01
C GLY A 107 -15.09 -5.53 -26.50
N GLU A 108 -14.13 -4.86 -27.11
CA GLU A 108 -13.51 -5.27 -28.38
C GLU A 108 -12.00 -5.36 -28.15
#